data_AF-A0A1H6IL24-F1
#
_entry.id   AF-A0A1H6IL24-F1
#
_cell.length_a   1.000
_cell.length_b   1.000
_cell.length_c   1.000
_cell.angle_alpha   90.00
_cell.angle_beta   90.00
_cell.angle_gamma   90.00
#
_symmetry.space_group_name_H-M   'P 1'
#
loop_
_entity.id
_entity.type
_entity.pdbx_description
1 polymer ?
#
loop_
_entity_poly.entity_id
_entity_poly.type
_entity_poly.pdbx_seq_one_letter_code
_entity_poly.pdbx_strand_id
1 'polypeptide(L)'
;MICPYCGASISENEEKCPYCDSYIDHNDRNIDDNGRPTHIIKISPKRDDFVYNEENYDQLRLPLVFLSMIPLLGIILGVMCIKGGAPKCGKIYLGVALVSLFLFPLMKRLIFMYLFF
;
A
#
# COMPACT_ATOMS: atom_id res chain seq x y z
N MET A 1 16.77 -10.23 -25.11
CA MET A 1 15.69 -9.27 -24.78
C MET A 1 16.22 -8.06 -24.01
N ILE A 2 15.45 -6.98 -23.86
CA ILE A 2 15.82 -5.79 -23.08
C ILE A 2 15.03 -5.80 -21.77
N CYS A 3 15.71 -5.63 -20.64
CA CYS A 3 15.05 -5.54 -19.33
C CYS A 3 14.12 -4.31 -19.29
N PRO A 4 12.82 -4.47 -18.99
CA PRO A 4 11.88 -3.34 -18.99
C PRO A 4 12.11 -2.39 -17.80
N TYR A 5 12.88 -2.81 -16.80
CA TYR A 5 13.12 -2.02 -15.59
C TYR A 5 14.37 -1.12 -15.68
N CYS A 6 15.42 -1.58 -16.35
CA CYS A 6 16.68 -0.83 -16.45
C CYS A 6 17.16 -0.57 -17.89
N GLY A 7 16.51 -1.16 -18.89
CA GLY A 7 16.90 -1.01 -20.29
C GLY A 7 18.18 -1.78 -20.69
N ALA A 8 18.75 -2.60 -19.80
CA ALA A 8 19.92 -3.41 -20.13
C ALA A 8 19.55 -4.59 -21.04
N SER A 9 20.40 -4.91 -22.01
CA SER A 9 20.27 -6.11 -22.85
C SER A 9 20.67 -7.35 -22.05
N ILE A 10 19.79 -8.36 -22.05
CA ILE A 10 19.92 -9.58 -21.26
C ILE A 10 19.47 -10.80 -22.08
N SER A 11 19.87 -12.00 -21.65
CA SER A 11 19.49 -13.23 -22.34
C SER A 11 18.02 -13.58 -22.09
N GLU A 12 17.38 -14.24 -23.05
CA GLU A 12 15.94 -14.54 -23.01
C GLU A 12 15.54 -15.61 -22.00
N ASN A 13 16.48 -16.30 -21.38
CA ASN A 13 16.19 -17.34 -20.39
C ASN A 13 16.62 -16.94 -18.97
N GLU A 14 17.07 -15.70 -18.76
CA GLU A 14 17.46 -15.21 -17.44
C GLU A 14 16.23 -14.81 -16.64
N GLU A 15 15.90 -15.57 -15.59
CA GLU A 15 14.80 -15.27 -14.65
C GLU A 15 15.03 -13.98 -13.86
N LYS A 16 16.28 -13.50 -13.79
CA LYS A 16 16.67 -12.31 -13.03
C LYS A 16 17.71 -11.51 -13.81
N CYS A 17 17.47 -10.20 -13.93
CA CYS A 17 18.39 -9.29 -14.59
C CYS A 17 19.66 -9.12 -13.73
N PRO A 18 20.87 -9.45 -14.23
CA PRO A 18 22.11 -9.33 -13.46
C PRO A 18 22.54 -7.88 -13.22
N TYR A 19 21.93 -6.91 -13.93
CA TYR A 19 22.31 -5.51 -13.85
C TYR A 19 21.49 -4.70 -12.84
N CYS A 20 20.23 -5.08 -12.60
CA CYS A 20 19.34 -4.35 -11.69
C CYS A 20 18.63 -5.26 -10.68
N ASP A 21 18.94 -6.55 -10.68
CA ASP A 21 18.38 -7.57 -9.81
C ASP A 21 16.84 -7.72 -9.88
N SER A 22 16.19 -7.15 -10.89
CA SER A 22 14.75 -7.34 -11.12
C SER A 22 14.48 -8.72 -11.71
N TYR A 23 13.47 -9.42 -11.18
CA TYR A 23 12.98 -10.67 -11.76
C TYR A 23 12.18 -10.40 -13.04
N ILE A 24 12.38 -11.25 -14.04
CA ILE A 24 11.74 -11.14 -15.34
C ILE A 24 10.82 -12.33 -15.52
N ASP A 25 9.52 -12.03 -15.61
CA ASP A 25 8.48 -13.03 -15.73
C ASP A 25 8.45 -13.51 -17.19
N HIS A 26 9.13 -14.62 -17.45
CA HIS A 26 9.04 -15.36 -18.71
C HIS A 26 7.70 -16.05 -18.76
N ASN A 27 6.71 -15.35 -19.29
CA ASN A 27 5.36 -15.88 -19.38
C ASN A 27 5.29 -16.92 -20.49
N ASP A 28 5.78 -18.12 -20.20
CA ASP A 28 5.65 -19.29 -21.07
C ASP A 28 4.16 -19.63 -21.19
N ARG A 29 3.57 -19.16 -22.29
CA ARG A 29 2.20 -19.45 -22.66
C ARG A 29 2.07 -20.95 -22.95
N ASN A 30 1.78 -21.75 -21.94
CA ASN A 30 1.31 -23.11 -22.15
C ASN A 30 -0.10 -23.03 -22.75
N ILE A 31 -0.19 -23.29 -24.06
CA ILE A 31 -1.44 -23.41 -24.81
C ILE A 31 -1.87 -24.88 -24.73
N ASP A 32 -3.10 -25.16 -24.31
CA ASP A 32 -3.65 -26.50 -24.38
C ASP A 32 -4.08 -26.87 -25.81
N ASP A 33 -4.16 -28.17 -26.14
CA ASP A 33 -4.45 -28.69 -27.48
C ASP A 33 -5.82 -28.25 -28.07
N ASN A 34 -6.65 -27.54 -27.29
CA ASN A 34 -7.93 -26.98 -27.73
C ASN A 34 -7.93 -25.45 -27.85
N GLY A 35 -6.75 -24.81 -27.78
CA GLY A 35 -6.56 -23.39 -28.08
C GLY A 35 -7.32 -22.44 -27.14
N ARG A 36 -7.69 -22.88 -25.93
CA ARG A 36 -8.36 -22.02 -24.94
C ARG A 36 -7.41 -21.79 -23.76
N PRO A 37 -7.10 -20.54 -23.39
CA PRO A 37 -6.21 -20.27 -22.27
C PRO A 37 -6.85 -20.78 -20.97
N THR A 38 -6.35 -21.92 -20.46
CA THR A 38 -6.80 -22.53 -19.21
C THR A 38 -6.18 -21.79 -18.00
N HIS A 39 -7.04 -21.39 -17.06
CA HIS A 39 -6.73 -20.59 -15.87
C HIS A 39 -5.60 -21.20 -15.02
N ILE A 40 -4.49 -20.46 -14.87
CA ILE A 40 -3.36 -20.83 -14.02
C ILE A 40 -3.68 -20.48 -12.55
N ILE A 41 -3.65 -21.49 -11.67
CA ILE A 41 -3.52 -21.30 -10.22
C ILE A 41 -2.07 -20.85 -9.96
N LYS A 42 -1.84 -19.55 -9.77
CA LYS A 42 -0.54 -19.02 -9.31
C LYS A 42 -0.52 -19.02 -7.79
N ILE A 43 0.21 -19.95 -7.18
CA ILE A 43 0.59 -19.89 -5.77
C ILE A 43 1.81 -18.95 -5.67
N SER A 44 1.63 -17.87 -4.91
CA SER A 44 2.48 -16.69 -4.75
C SER A 44 3.93 -16.95 -4.31
N PRO A 45 4.80 -15.93 -4.50
CA PRO A 45 5.64 -15.44 -3.43
C PRO A 45 5.13 -14.07 -2.95
N LYS A 46 5.00 -13.96 -1.63
CA LYS A 46 4.57 -12.83 -0.82
C LYS A 46 5.44 -11.59 -1.08
N ARG A 47 4.97 -10.71 -1.96
CA ARG A 47 5.31 -9.29 -1.95
C ARG A 47 4.33 -8.66 -0.96
N ASP A 48 4.80 -7.81 -0.03
CA ASP A 48 3.93 -7.06 0.87
C ASP A 48 3.21 -5.98 0.06
N ASP A 49 2.38 -6.44 -0.87
CA ASP A 49 1.41 -5.66 -1.58
C ASP A 49 0.41 -5.27 -0.51
N PHE A 50 0.54 -4.05 -0.01
CA PHE A 50 -0.60 -3.32 0.51
C PHE A 50 -1.51 -3.05 -0.70
N VAL A 51 -2.14 -4.12 -1.20
CA VAL A 51 -3.16 -4.12 -2.24
C VAL A 51 -4.26 -3.22 -1.69
N TYR A 52 -4.27 -1.99 -2.20
CA TYR A 52 -5.37 -1.06 -1.98
C TYR A 52 -6.54 -1.61 -2.78
N ASN A 53 -7.33 -2.45 -2.11
CA ASN A 53 -8.47 -3.13 -2.73
C ASN A 53 -9.59 -2.10 -2.89
N GLU A 54 -9.78 -1.61 -4.12
CA GLU A 54 -10.68 -0.51 -4.48
C GLU A 54 -12.18 -0.89 -4.38
N GLU A 55 -12.50 -2.16 -4.10
CA GLU A 55 -13.87 -2.69 -4.16
C GLU A 55 -14.62 -2.75 -2.83
N ASN A 56 -14.03 -2.31 -1.71
CA ASN A 56 -14.72 -2.35 -0.42
C ASN A 56 -14.55 -1.04 0.39
N TYR A 57 -15.29 -0.02 -0.04
CA TYR A 57 -15.46 1.26 0.66
C TYR A 57 -16.11 1.13 2.06
N ASP A 58 -16.56 -0.08 2.44
CA ASP A 58 -17.23 -0.34 3.73
C ASP A 58 -16.30 -0.98 4.77
N GLN A 59 -15.14 -1.50 4.39
CA GLN A 59 -14.14 -2.00 5.33
C GLN A 59 -13.18 -0.89 5.75
N LEU A 60 -13.70 0.04 6.56
CA LEU A 60 -12.87 0.90 7.39
C LEU A 60 -11.92 -0.01 8.20
N ARG A 61 -10.65 -0.11 7.80
CA ARG A 61 -9.66 -0.84 8.58
C ARG A 61 -9.41 -0.06 9.85
N LEU A 62 -10.22 -0.35 10.86
CA LEU A 62 -10.11 0.09 12.25
C LEU A 62 -8.65 0.21 12.73
N PRO A 63 -7.75 -0.78 12.52
CA PRO A 63 -6.36 -0.63 12.97
C PRO A 63 -5.63 0.55 12.32
N LEU A 64 -5.92 0.88 11.06
CA LEU A 64 -5.34 2.01 10.36
C LEU A 64 -5.89 3.35 10.87
N VAL A 65 -7.17 3.36 11.27
CA VAL A 65 -7.80 4.53 11.91
C VAL A 65 -7.21 4.75 13.30
N PHE A 66 -6.98 3.70 14.08
CA PHE A 66 -6.27 3.81 15.36
C PHE A 66 -4.84 4.32 15.19
N LEU A 67 -4.13 3.87 14.15
CA LEU A 67 -2.80 4.39 13.83
C LEU A 67 -2.82 5.89 13.48
N SER A 68 -3.93 6.37 12.88
CA SER A 68 -4.14 7.79 12.59
C SER A 68 -4.49 8.66 13.81
N MET A 69 -4.74 8.08 15.00
CA MET A 69 -4.83 8.86 16.25
C MET A 69 -3.51 9.57 16.58
N ILE A 70 -2.38 9.05 16.09
CA ILE A 70 -1.11 9.74 16.16
C ILE A 70 -1.14 10.83 15.07
N PRO A 71 -1.18 12.13 15.43
CA PRO A 71 -1.50 13.19 14.48
C PRO A 71 -0.57 13.23 13.27
N LEU A 72 0.73 13.01 13.49
CA LEU A 72 1.74 12.97 12.43
C LEU A 72 1.50 11.84 11.43
N LEU A 73 1.22 10.63 11.92
CA LEU A 73 0.97 9.46 11.07
C LEU A 73 -0.34 9.62 10.30
N GLY A 74 -1.38 10.15 10.94
CA GLY A 74 -2.66 10.40 10.28
C GLY A 74 -2.56 11.41 9.12
N ILE A 75 -1.77 12.48 9.28
CA ILE A 75 -1.53 13.45 8.19
C ILE A 75 -0.74 12.81 7.05
N ILE A 76 0.33 12.05 7.35
CA ILE A 76 1.16 11.38 6.35
C ILE A 76 0.33 10.38 5.54
N LEU A 77 -0.44 9.51 6.21
CA LEU A 77 -1.31 8.54 5.56
C LEU A 77 -2.40 9.21 4.73
N GLY A 78 -3.01 10.29 5.24
CA GLY A 78 -3.99 11.08 4.50
C GLY A 78 -3.44 11.64 3.19
N VAL A 79 -2.24 12.22 3.22
CA VAL A 79 -1.57 12.76 2.02
C VAL A 79 -1.17 11.65 1.05
N MET A 80 -0.65 10.52 1.54
CA MET A 80 -0.30 9.37 0.71
C MET A 80 -1.53 8.78 0.01
N CYS A 81 -2.68 8.69 0.70
CA CYS A 81 -3.93 8.22 0.08
C CYS A 81 -4.47 9.19 -0.99
N ILE A 82 -4.37 10.51 -0.76
CA ILE A 82 -4.80 11.50 -1.77
C ILE A 82 -3.90 11.42 -3.01
N LYS A 83 -2.58 11.29 -2.82
CA LYS A 83 -1.63 11.14 -3.94
C LYS A 83 -1.75 9.80 -4.66
N GLY A 84 -2.13 8.74 -3.94
CA GLY A 84 -2.32 7.38 -4.47
C GLY A 84 -3.63 7.15 -5.21
N GLY A 85 -4.43 8.18 -5.49
CA GLY A 85 -5.67 8.06 -6.27
C GLY A 85 -6.93 7.76 -5.45
N ALA A 86 -6.85 7.75 -4.11
CA ALA A 86 -7.97 7.49 -3.21
C ALA A 86 -8.37 8.74 -2.37
N PRO A 87 -8.94 9.79 -2.99
CA PRO A 87 -9.18 11.08 -2.34
C PRO A 87 -10.30 11.05 -1.29
N LYS A 88 -11.24 10.08 -1.35
CA LYS A 88 -12.34 9.97 -0.39
C LYS A 88 -11.85 9.47 0.97
N CYS A 89 -11.08 8.38 0.99
CA CYS A 89 -10.50 7.83 2.22
C CYS A 89 -9.44 8.77 2.82
N GLY A 90 -8.60 9.38 1.98
CA GLY A 90 -7.59 10.34 2.43
C GLY A 90 -8.18 11.52 3.22
N LYS A 91 -9.36 12.01 2.84
CA LYS A 91 -10.08 13.06 3.58
C LYS A 91 -10.47 12.62 5.00
N ILE A 92 -10.87 11.36 5.20
CA ILE A 92 -11.27 10.83 6.51
C ILE A 92 -10.06 10.76 7.44
N TYR A 93 -8.95 10.17 6.98
CA TYR A 93 -7.71 10.10 7.78
C TYR A 93 -7.17 11.48 8.13
N LEU A 94 -7.23 12.42 7.18
CA LEU A 94 -6.79 13.79 7.40
C LEU A 94 -7.70 14.53 8.40
N GLY A 95 -9.01 14.30 8.35
CA GLY A 95 -9.97 14.83 9.32
C GLY A 95 -9.75 14.29 10.73
N VAL A 96 -9.60 12.98 10.89
CA VAL A 96 -9.34 12.33 12.18
C VAL A 96 -8.02 12.80 12.79
N ALA A 97 -6.98 12.94 11.97
CA ALA A 97 -5.68 13.45 12.39
C ALA A 97 -5.76 14.90 12.90
N LEU A 98 -6.51 15.76 12.20
CA LEU A 98 -6.73 17.16 12.59
C LEU A 98 -7.47 17.26 13.92
N VAL A 99 -8.56 16.52 14.09
CA VAL A 99 -9.32 16.47 15.34
C VAL A 99 -8.43 15.98 16.49
N SER A 100 -7.63 14.94 16.24
CA SER A 100 -6.69 14.39 17.24
C SER A 100 -5.58 15.38 17.60
N LEU A 101 -5.10 16.18 16.65
CA LEU A 101 -4.10 17.21 16.86
C LEU A 101 -4.58 18.30 17.83
N PHE A 102 -5.87 18.65 17.80
CA PHE A 102 -6.46 19.63 18.71
C PHE A 102 -6.81 19.03 20.08
N LEU A 103 -7.29 17.79 20.11
CA LEU A 103 -7.68 17.12 21.37
C LEU A 103 -6.47 16.71 22.22
N PHE A 104 -5.39 16.23 21.60
CA PHE A 104 -4.21 15.75 22.31
C PHE A 104 -3.56 16.79 23.27
N PRO A 105 -3.30 18.05 22.86
CA PRO A 105 -2.75 19.06 23.77
C PRO A 105 -3.74 19.49 24.85
N LEU A 106 -5.05 19.49 24.57
CA LEU A 106 -6.10 19.78 25.56
C LEU A 106 -6.11 18.71 26.67
N MET A 107 -6.09 17.44 26.28
CA MET A 107 -6.06 16.32 27.22
C MET A 107 -4.77 16.32 28.05
N LYS A 108 -3.61 16.58 27.43
CA LYS A 108 -2.34 16.70 28.15
C LYS A 108 -2.38 17.82 29.20
N ARG A 109 -2.98 18.97 28.86
CA ARG A 109 -3.11 20.10 29.78
C ARG A 109 -4.04 19.77 30.95
N LEU A 110 -5.16 19.10 30.69
CA LEU A 110 -6.09 18.65 31.74
C LEU A 110 -5.46 17.61 32.67
N ILE A 111 -4.75 16.62 32.12
CA ILE A 111 -4.05 15.60 32.91
C ILE A 111 -2.96 16.26 33.76
N PHE A 112 -2.17 17.17 33.19
CA PHE A 112 -1.14 17.89 33.95
C PHE A 112 -1.74 18.71 35.09
N MET A 113 -2.88 19.35 34.87
CA MET A 113 -3.61 20.08 35.91
C MET A 113 -4.12 19.13 37.00
N TYR A 114 -4.68 17.98 36.64
CA TYR A 114 -5.23 17.01 37.58
C TYR A 114 -4.16 16.26 38.39
N LEU A 115 -2.98 16.02 37.81
CA LEU A 115 -1.90 15.29 38.47
C LEU A 115 -1.10 16.17 39.44
N PHE A 116 -1.18 17.49 39.28
CA PHE A 116 -0.43 18.46 40.07
C PHE A 116 -1.29 19.23 41.10
N PHE A 117 -2.56 18.84 41.25
CA PHE A 117 -3.52 19.43 42.20
C PHE A 117 -4.00 18.35 43.17
#